data_AF-A0A1H4AHI5-F1
#
_entry.id   AF-A0A1H4AHI5-F1
#
_cell.length_a   1.000
_cell.length_b   1.000
_cell.length_c   1.000
_cell.angle_alpha   90.00
_cell.angle_beta   90.00
_cell.angle_gamma   90.00
#
_symmetry.space_group_name_H-M   'P 1'
#
loop_
_entity.id
_entity.type
_entity.pdbx_description
1 polymer ?
#
loop_
_entity_poly.entity_id
_entity_poly.type
_entity_poly.pdbx_seq_one_letter_code
_entity_poly.pdbx_strand_id
1 'polypeptide(L)'
;MGMEIDNPQAFLDDAKNAITEYQNICNQLTSQIDVEKQSAAALDDFRKSIQDKIDKTLKQRGEELTETHDKQISQVEASLKKKQTEREKARQEGVKGRIKNETEPRRIEITELKRQLAAIVKKDNAPFYMKWPVFYTLFHPSGIAEFICFLTVFILIFAFLPWGAFFLIPKRRWIYLVGIYLLDIIIFGGVYVAIMNVSGRYADTVRQGRDILNRIKTNRKIIKKLEHSIRNDSDEAVYNLKSFDDDIANLQQQRSDIISQKQSAQNNFDTVTRNIIIDEIETANKPKMDELQQAFTDATNLKTSLESQERELALNLSKNYEQYLGKNHMNAEDIDKIKEILETGGTTSIIDAVTKLDHPEKEE
;
A
#
# COMPACT_ATOMS: atom_id res chain seq x y z
N MET A 1 -21.55 -40.63 83.12
CA MET A 1 -20.21 -41.10 83.50
C MET A 1 -19.24 -40.23 82.74
N GLY A 2 -18.62 -39.27 83.44
CA GLY A 2 -17.72 -38.31 82.84
C GLY A 2 -16.53 -39.04 82.25
N MET A 3 -16.21 -38.73 80.99
CA MET A 3 -14.83 -38.89 80.54
C MET A 3 -14.05 -37.81 81.26
N GLU A 4 -13.55 -38.14 82.45
CA GLU A 4 -12.66 -37.26 83.19
C GLU A 4 -11.36 -37.19 82.40
N ILE A 5 -11.05 -35.99 81.90
CA ILE A 5 -9.73 -35.68 81.41
C ILE A 5 -8.85 -35.63 82.66
N ASP A 6 -7.95 -36.59 82.83
CA ASP A 6 -7.12 -36.76 84.04
C ASP A 6 -6.31 -35.51 84.39
N ASN A 7 -6.06 -34.62 83.42
CA ASN A 7 -5.47 -33.28 83.63
C ASN A 7 -6.02 -32.22 82.64
N PRO A 8 -7.01 -31.41 83.03
CA PRO A 8 -7.65 -30.44 82.13
C PRO A 8 -6.74 -29.27 81.72
N GLN A 9 -5.74 -28.92 82.54
CA GLN A 9 -4.78 -27.86 82.18
C GLN A 9 -3.79 -28.32 81.11
N ALA A 10 -3.28 -29.55 81.23
CA ALA A 10 -2.40 -30.13 80.20
C ALA A 10 -3.12 -30.27 78.85
N PHE A 11 -4.42 -30.65 78.86
CA PHE A 11 -5.23 -30.72 77.64
C PHE A 11 -5.36 -29.38 76.93
N LEU A 12 -5.57 -28.28 77.68
CA LEU A 12 -5.69 -26.93 77.11
C LEU A 12 -4.34 -26.41 76.56
N ASP A 13 -3.24 -26.72 77.24
CA ASP A 13 -1.89 -26.39 76.74
C ASP A 13 -1.56 -27.16 75.46
N ASP A 14 -1.90 -28.45 75.38
CA ASP A 14 -1.74 -29.26 74.18
C ASP A 14 -2.65 -28.77 73.03
N ALA A 15 -3.89 -28.38 73.33
CA ALA A 15 -4.81 -27.79 72.35
C ALA A 15 -4.28 -26.47 71.79
N LYS A 16 -3.75 -25.60 72.65
CA LYS A 16 -3.14 -24.32 72.26
C LYS A 16 -1.91 -24.52 71.36
N ASN A 17 -1.06 -25.49 71.70
CA ASN A 17 0.10 -25.86 70.89
C ASN A 17 -0.32 -26.38 69.52
N ALA A 18 -1.32 -27.28 69.45
CA ALA A 18 -1.85 -27.81 68.20
C ALA A 18 -2.47 -26.72 67.30
N ILE A 19 -3.18 -25.75 67.88
CA ILE A 19 -3.73 -24.60 67.15
C ILE A 19 -2.62 -23.69 66.61
N THR A 20 -1.58 -23.45 67.40
CA THR A 20 -0.43 -22.62 66.99
C THR A 20 0.35 -23.29 65.86
N GLU A 21 0.54 -24.61 65.92
CA GLU A 21 1.15 -25.41 64.87
C GLU A 21 0.33 -25.35 63.58
N TYR A 22 -0.98 -25.53 63.66
CA TYR A 22 -1.89 -25.39 62.52
C TYR A 22 -1.85 -23.98 61.90
N GLN A 23 -1.87 -22.92 62.71
CA GLN A 23 -1.76 -21.55 62.23
C GLN A 23 -0.42 -21.27 61.54
N ASN A 24 0.68 -21.82 62.06
CA ASN A 24 2.00 -21.70 61.43
C ASN A 24 2.01 -22.37 60.04
N ILE A 25 1.46 -23.59 59.93
CA ILE A 25 1.32 -24.29 58.64
C ILE A 25 0.42 -23.51 57.67
N CYS A 26 -0.70 -22.94 58.13
CA CYS A 26 -1.56 -22.09 57.30
C CYS A 26 -0.84 -20.84 56.77
N ASN A 27 -0.03 -20.19 57.60
CA ASN A 27 0.78 -19.03 57.19
C ASN A 27 1.87 -19.43 56.18
N GLN A 28 2.55 -20.56 56.42
CA GLN A 28 3.54 -21.11 55.50
C GLN A 28 2.90 -21.50 54.16
N LEU A 29 1.72 -22.11 54.17
CA LEU A 29 0.97 -22.47 52.97
C LEU A 29 0.58 -21.24 52.15
N THR A 30 0.12 -20.18 52.82
CA THR A 30 -0.22 -18.91 52.16
C THR A 30 1.00 -18.30 51.47
N SER A 31 2.13 -18.23 52.17
CA SER A 31 3.40 -17.80 51.58
C SER A 31 3.83 -18.69 50.41
N GLN A 32 3.65 -20.00 50.52
CA GLN A 32 4.05 -20.95 49.50
C GLN A 32 3.19 -20.88 48.24
N ILE A 33 1.89 -20.57 48.38
CA ILE A 33 0.99 -20.31 47.24
C ILE A 33 1.48 -19.10 46.43
N ASP A 34 1.96 -18.05 47.10
CA ASP A 34 2.49 -16.88 46.40
C ASP A 34 3.83 -17.18 45.71
N VAL A 35 4.70 -18.00 46.32
CA VAL A 35 5.94 -18.49 45.69
C VAL A 35 5.64 -19.36 44.47
N GLU A 36 4.67 -20.27 44.54
CA GLU A 36 4.22 -21.07 43.40
C GLU A 36 3.71 -20.16 42.26
N LYS A 37 2.87 -19.17 42.57
CA LYS A 37 2.38 -18.22 41.56
C LYS A 37 3.52 -17.42 40.91
N GLN A 38 4.48 -16.95 41.69
CA GLN A 38 5.63 -16.19 41.17
C GLN A 38 6.52 -17.07 40.28
N SER A 39 6.81 -18.30 40.71
CA SER A 39 7.59 -19.24 39.90
C SER A 39 6.86 -19.66 38.61
N ALA A 40 5.55 -19.85 38.66
CA ALA A 40 4.72 -20.11 37.47
C ALA A 40 4.74 -18.94 36.49
N ALA A 41 4.59 -17.71 36.99
CA ALA A 41 4.65 -16.50 36.17
C ALA A 41 6.04 -16.32 35.53
N ALA A 42 7.11 -16.49 36.31
CA ALA A 42 8.47 -16.39 35.80
C ALA A 42 8.77 -17.41 34.69
N LEU A 43 8.24 -18.63 34.82
CA LEU A 43 8.38 -19.68 33.81
C LEU A 43 7.59 -19.36 32.54
N ASP A 44 6.35 -18.86 32.66
CA ASP A 44 5.53 -18.44 31.52
C ASP A 44 6.14 -17.24 30.79
N ASP A 45 6.60 -16.23 31.53
CA ASP A 45 7.28 -15.05 30.98
C ASP A 45 8.56 -15.44 30.25
N PHE A 46 9.34 -16.38 30.80
CA PHE A 46 10.55 -16.87 30.13
C PHE A 46 10.23 -17.66 28.85
N ARG A 47 9.20 -18.51 28.85
CA ARG A 47 8.72 -19.20 27.65
C ARG A 47 8.30 -18.22 26.56
N LYS A 48 7.50 -17.21 26.91
CA LYS A 48 7.08 -16.14 25.99
C LYS A 48 8.28 -15.38 25.44
N SER A 49 9.25 -15.04 26.29
CA SER A 49 10.47 -14.34 25.86
C SER A 49 11.30 -15.15 24.85
N ILE A 50 11.38 -16.47 25.01
CA ILE A 50 12.03 -17.36 24.04
C ILE A 50 11.27 -17.36 22.71
N GLN A 51 9.94 -17.51 22.76
CA GLN A 51 9.11 -17.51 21.56
C GLN A 51 9.24 -16.19 20.79
N ASP A 52 9.17 -15.05 21.48
CA ASP A 52 9.36 -13.73 20.88
C ASP A 52 10.75 -13.59 20.25
N LYS A 53 11.79 -14.14 20.89
CA LYS A 53 13.15 -14.14 20.34
C LYS A 53 13.25 -14.99 19.08
N ILE A 54 12.61 -16.15 19.04
CA ILE A 54 12.52 -17.01 17.86
C ILE A 54 11.84 -16.25 16.73
N ASP A 55 10.63 -15.73 16.96
CA ASP A 55 9.84 -15.06 15.93
C ASP A 55 10.55 -13.83 15.36
N LYS A 56 11.16 -13.02 16.24
CA LYS A 56 11.96 -11.86 15.82
C LYS A 56 13.16 -12.27 14.99
N THR A 57 13.87 -13.33 15.39
CA THR A 57 15.07 -13.80 14.67
C THR A 57 14.69 -14.38 13.31
N LEU A 58 13.65 -15.21 13.25
CA LEU A 58 13.15 -15.77 11.99
C LEU A 58 12.71 -14.67 11.02
N LYS A 59 11.99 -13.67 11.51
CA LYS A 59 11.57 -12.52 10.71
C LYS A 59 12.77 -11.75 10.17
N GLN A 60 13.72 -11.37 11.03
CA GLN A 60 14.89 -10.62 10.62
C GLN A 60 15.74 -11.37 9.59
N ARG A 61 16.00 -12.66 9.83
CA ARG A 61 16.78 -13.50 8.90
C ARG A 61 16.05 -13.73 7.57
N GLY A 62 14.73 -13.89 7.60
CA GLY A 62 13.92 -13.98 6.40
C GLY A 62 13.98 -12.71 5.55
N GLU A 63 13.88 -11.54 6.19
CA GLU A 63 13.99 -10.24 5.53
C GLU A 63 15.39 -10.05 4.92
N GLU A 64 16.47 -10.26 5.69
CA GLU A 64 17.87 -10.17 5.25
C GLU A 64 18.16 -11.06 4.03
N LEU A 65 17.61 -12.29 4.01
CA LEU A 65 17.76 -13.23 2.90
C LEU A 65 17.13 -12.69 1.60
N THR A 66 15.97 -12.05 1.73
CA THR A 66 15.23 -11.53 0.58
C THR A 66 15.77 -10.20 0.07
N GLU A 67 16.32 -9.36 0.96
CA GLU A 67 16.77 -8.00 0.65
C GLU A 67 17.83 -7.98 -0.47
N THR A 68 18.81 -8.90 -0.41
CA THR A 68 19.87 -8.98 -1.42
C THR A 68 19.30 -9.33 -2.80
N HIS A 69 18.38 -10.29 -2.85
CA HIS A 69 17.73 -10.69 -4.10
C HIS A 69 16.83 -9.57 -4.65
N ASP A 70 16.08 -8.89 -3.78
CA ASP A 70 15.21 -7.77 -4.18
C ASP A 70 16.02 -6.59 -4.73
N LYS A 71 17.17 -6.30 -4.13
CA LYS A 71 18.11 -5.31 -4.67
C LYS A 71 18.59 -5.70 -6.07
N GLN A 72 18.97 -6.95 -6.30
CA GLN A 72 19.40 -7.41 -7.62
C GLN A 72 18.27 -7.36 -8.65
N ILE A 73 17.06 -7.79 -8.28
CA ILE A 73 15.86 -7.69 -9.13
C ILE A 73 15.64 -6.24 -9.54
N SER A 74 15.66 -5.30 -8.58
CA SER A 74 15.46 -3.87 -8.87
C SER A 74 16.51 -3.30 -9.83
N GLN A 75 17.76 -3.73 -9.73
CA GLN A 75 18.85 -3.31 -10.62
C GLN A 75 18.65 -3.82 -12.05
N VAL A 76 18.25 -5.09 -12.19
CA VAL A 76 17.95 -5.68 -13.50
C VAL A 76 16.71 -5.02 -14.11
N GLU A 77 15.66 -4.77 -13.32
CA GLU A 77 14.46 -4.06 -13.79
C GLU A 77 14.76 -2.63 -14.25
N ALA A 78 15.60 -1.89 -13.54
CA ALA A 78 16.06 -0.58 -13.96
C ALA A 78 16.82 -0.64 -15.30
N SER A 79 17.69 -1.64 -15.46
CA SER A 79 18.45 -1.87 -16.70
C SER A 79 17.54 -2.27 -17.86
N LEU A 80 16.54 -3.11 -17.60
CA LEU A 80 15.51 -3.53 -18.55
C LEU A 80 14.71 -2.33 -19.04
N LYS A 81 14.22 -1.47 -18.14
CA LYS A 81 13.50 -0.24 -18.49
C LYS A 81 14.36 0.71 -19.33
N LYS A 82 15.65 0.82 -19.01
CA LYS A 82 16.59 1.63 -19.78
C LYS A 82 16.73 1.09 -21.21
N LYS A 83 16.97 -0.22 -21.38
CA LYS A 83 17.10 -0.87 -22.70
C LYS A 83 15.81 -0.79 -23.52
N GLN A 84 14.65 -0.95 -22.91
CA GLN A 84 13.35 -0.74 -23.57
C GLN A 84 13.19 0.70 -24.07
N THR A 85 13.61 1.68 -23.27
CA THR A 85 13.56 3.10 -23.67
C THR A 85 14.52 3.38 -24.82
N GLU A 86 15.73 2.81 -24.80
CA GLU A 86 16.71 2.92 -25.88
C GLU A 86 16.17 2.29 -27.18
N ARG A 87 15.57 1.10 -27.09
CA ARG A 87 14.90 0.42 -28.22
C ARG A 87 13.80 1.30 -28.83
N GLU A 88 12.93 1.86 -28.00
CA GLU A 88 11.82 2.69 -28.48
C GLU A 88 12.32 3.99 -29.12
N LYS A 89 13.39 4.60 -28.59
CA LYS A 89 14.04 5.74 -29.25
C LYS A 89 14.62 5.36 -30.61
N ALA A 90 15.34 4.24 -30.70
CA ALA A 90 15.89 3.75 -31.95
C ALA A 90 14.78 3.46 -32.98
N ARG A 91 13.66 2.88 -32.54
CA ARG A 91 12.46 2.68 -33.38
C ARG A 91 11.92 4.02 -33.90
N GLN A 92 11.72 5.00 -33.02
CA GLN A 92 11.19 6.31 -33.40
C GLN A 92 12.11 7.05 -34.38
N GLU A 93 13.43 6.95 -34.18
CA GLU A 93 14.43 7.47 -35.10
C GLU A 93 14.37 6.78 -36.46
N GLY A 94 14.27 5.44 -36.48
CA GLY A 94 14.09 4.65 -37.69
C GLY A 94 12.82 5.03 -38.47
N VAL A 95 11.68 5.11 -37.78
CA VAL A 95 10.39 5.55 -38.35
C VAL A 95 10.50 6.96 -38.94
N LYS A 96 11.13 7.89 -38.22
CA LYS A 96 11.34 9.26 -38.71
C LYS A 96 12.25 9.29 -39.94
N GLY A 97 13.32 8.49 -39.93
CA GLY A 97 14.23 8.33 -41.07
C GLY A 97 13.52 7.78 -42.30
N ARG A 98 12.72 6.73 -42.14
CA ARG A 98 11.93 6.12 -43.20
C ARG A 98 10.88 7.09 -43.76
N ILE A 99 10.14 7.80 -42.90
CA ILE A 99 9.21 8.86 -43.33
C ILE A 99 9.94 9.90 -44.18
N LYS A 100 11.12 10.34 -43.74
CA LYS A 100 11.91 11.33 -44.49
C LYS A 100 12.29 10.79 -45.87
N ASN A 101 12.87 9.59 -45.93
CA ASN A 101 13.35 8.97 -47.16
C ASN A 101 12.21 8.65 -48.14
N GLU A 102 11.13 8.03 -47.67
CA GLU A 102 10.02 7.64 -48.55
C GLU A 102 9.16 8.84 -49.00
N THR A 103 9.08 9.91 -48.21
CA THR A 103 8.35 11.12 -48.59
C THR A 103 9.18 12.11 -49.42
N GLU A 104 10.51 11.94 -49.46
CA GLU A 104 11.44 12.84 -50.14
C GLU A 104 11.11 13.06 -51.63
N PRO A 105 10.87 12.03 -52.46
CA PRO A 105 10.52 12.23 -53.87
C PRO A 105 9.28 13.11 -54.06
N ARG A 106 8.27 12.95 -53.19
CA ARG A 106 7.03 13.76 -53.22
C ARG A 106 7.27 15.19 -52.75
N ARG A 107 8.18 15.41 -51.80
CA ARG A 107 8.58 16.74 -51.33
C ARG A 107 9.38 17.50 -52.40
N ILE A 108 10.27 16.80 -53.10
CA ILE A 108 10.99 17.33 -54.26
C ILE A 108 10.00 17.70 -55.37
N GLU A 109 9.06 16.81 -55.72
CA GLU A 109 8.04 17.10 -56.74
C GLU A 109 7.19 18.32 -56.37
N ILE A 110 6.78 18.49 -55.10
CA ILE A 110 6.07 19.70 -54.66
C ILE A 110 6.91 20.97 -54.84
N THR A 111 8.21 20.89 -54.56
CA THR A 111 9.13 22.02 -54.69
C THR A 111 9.29 22.40 -56.16
N GLU A 112 9.44 21.40 -57.03
CA GLU A 112 9.55 21.60 -58.47
C GLU A 112 8.23 22.13 -59.08
N LEU A 113 7.08 21.59 -58.66
CA LEU A 113 5.76 22.11 -59.07
C LEU A 113 5.57 23.58 -58.71
N LYS A 114 6.02 24.02 -57.52
CA LYS A 114 5.99 25.45 -57.15
C LYS A 114 6.90 26.30 -58.04
N ARG A 115 8.08 25.77 -58.41
CA ARG A 115 9.01 26.44 -59.32
C ARG A 115 8.41 26.56 -60.72
N GLN A 116 7.76 25.50 -61.21
CA GLN A 116 7.04 25.49 -62.49
C GLN A 116 5.91 26.54 -62.51
N LEU A 117 5.12 26.63 -61.43
CA LEU A 117 4.09 27.67 -61.30
C LEU A 117 4.67 29.08 -61.39
N ALA A 118 5.77 29.33 -60.67
CA ALA A 118 6.46 30.62 -60.73
C ALA A 118 7.02 30.93 -62.12
N ALA A 119 7.52 29.92 -62.82
CA ALA A 119 8.04 30.05 -64.19
C ALA A 119 6.92 30.36 -65.20
N ILE A 120 5.76 29.69 -65.10
CA ILE A 120 4.59 29.95 -65.96
C ILE A 120 4.08 31.38 -65.77
N VAL A 121 3.90 31.82 -64.52
CA VAL A 121 3.48 33.20 -64.21
C VAL A 121 4.48 34.23 -64.77
N LYS A 122 5.78 33.95 -64.68
CA LYS A 122 6.82 34.84 -65.22
C LYS A 122 6.84 34.84 -66.76
N LYS A 123 6.70 33.68 -67.38
CA LYS A 123 6.72 33.51 -68.85
C LYS A 123 5.58 34.27 -69.52
N ASP A 124 4.38 34.18 -68.94
CA ASP A 124 3.18 34.78 -69.51
C ASP A 124 3.01 36.26 -69.10
N ASN A 125 4.00 36.84 -68.40
CA ASN A 125 3.92 38.19 -67.79
C ASN A 125 2.66 38.40 -66.93
N ALA A 126 2.17 37.32 -66.32
CA ALA A 126 0.97 37.36 -65.50
C ALA A 126 1.24 38.06 -64.14
N PRO A 127 0.22 38.67 -63.53
CA PRO A 127 0.38 39.33 -62.23
C PRO A 127 0.95 38.43 -61.14
N PHE A 128 1.82 38.98 -60.29
CA PHE A 128 2.58 38.21 -59.30
C PHE A 128 1.69 37.46 -58.28
N TYR A 129 0.46 37.90 -58.03
CA TYR A 129 -0.46 37.25 -57.09
C TYR A 129 -1.00 35.92 -57.62
N MET A 130 -0.94 35.67 -58.94
CA MET A 130 -1.39 34.42 -59.55
C MET A 130 -0.50 33.22 -59.20
N LYS A 131 0.68 33.40 -58.59
CA LYS A 131 1.47 32.28 -58.04
C LYS A 131 1.01 31.83 -56.65
N TRP A 132 0.12 32.58 -56.00
CA TRP A 132 -0.27 32.35 -54.60
C TRP A 132 -1.44 31.37 -54.53
N PRO A 133 -1.39 30.33 -53.69
CA PRO A 133 -2.51 29.38 -53.55
C PRO A 133 -3.83 30.04 -53.12
N VAL A 134 -3.77 31.15 -52.37
CA VAL A 134 -4.95 31.90 -51.90
C VAL A 134 -5.74 32.48 -53.05
N PHE A 135 -5.08 32.97 -54.11
CA PHE A 135 -5.74 33.46 -55.32
C PHE A 135 -6.64 32.36 -55.91
N TYR A 136 -6.10 31.16 -56.03
CA TYR A 136 -6.85 30.02 -56.54
C TYR A 136 -8.02 29.63 -55.62
N THR A 137 -7.81 29.58 -54.30
CA THR A 137 -8.91 29.25 -53.36
C THR A 137 -10.07 30.26 -53.45
N LEU A 138 -9.79 31.55 -53.64
CA LEU A 138 -10.82 32.59 -53.62
C LEU A 138 -11.47 32.86 -54.98
N PHE A 139 -10.73 32.73 -56.08
CA PHE A 139 -11.22 33.13 -57.41
C PHE A 139 -11.55 31.95 -58.32
N HIS A 140 -11.00 30.76 -58.06
CA HIS A 140 -11.20 29.58 -58.92
C HIS A 140 -11.45 28.26 -58.13
N PRO A 141 -12.11 28.27 -56.96
CA PRO A 141 -12.08 27.17 -55.98
C PRO A 141 -12.29 25.77 -56.59
N SER A 142 -11.45 24.80 -56.22
CA SER A 142 -11.55 23.42 -56.68
C SER A 142 -11.85 22.46 -55.52
N GLY A 143 -13.09 21.97 -55.50
CA GLY A 143 -13.60 21.02 -54.52
C GLY A 143 -14.24 21.67 -53.28
N ILE A 144 -14.89 20.84 -52.47
CA ILE A 144 -15.81 21.27 -51.40
C ILE A 144 -15.09 22.11 -50.33
N ALA A 145 -13.89 21.72 -49.89
CA ALA A 145 -13.16 22.45 -48.85
C ALA A 145 -12.74 23.87 -49.28
N GLU A 146 -12.33 24.05 -50.53
CA GLU A 146 -11.98 25.36 -51.07
C GLU A 146 -13.24 26.22 -51.28
N PHE A 147 -14.33 25.60 -51.73
CA PHE A 147 -15.63 26.26 -51.85
C PHE A 147 -16.16 26.75 -50.50
N ILE A 148 -16.07 25.95 -49.44
CA ILE A 148 -16.45 26.36 -48.09
C ILE A 148 -15.56 27.52 -47.60
N CYS A 149 -14.26 27.46 -47.86
CA CYS A 149 -13.33 28.54 -47.50
C CYS A 149 -13.68 29.85 -48.24
N PHE A 150 -13.93 29.76 -49.56
CA PHE A 150 -14.42 30.88 -50.36
C PHE A 150 -15.73 31.44 -49.79
N LEU A 151 -16.72 30.57 -49.51
CA LEU A 151 -18.02 30.98 -48.98
C LEU A 151 -17.88 31.66 -47.61
N THR A 152 -17.00 31.15 -46.77
CA THR A 152 -16.73 31.74 -45.45
C THR A 152 -16.14 33.14 -45.60
N VAL A 153 -15.14 33.31 -46.48
CA VAL A 153 -14.57 34.63 -46.77
C VAL A 153 -15.61 35.56 -47.37
N PHE A 154 -16.47 35.06 -48.26
CA PHE A 154 -17.56 35.82 -48.85
C PHE A 154 -18.56 36.32 -47.78
N ILE A 155 -18.97 35.46 -46.85
CA ILE A 155 -19.87 35.84 -45.75
C ILE A 155 -19.18 36.84 -44.80
N LEU A 156 -17.89 36.64 -44.50
CA LEU A 156 -17.14 37.57 -43.66
C LEU A 156 -17.08 38.98 -44.27
N ILE A 157 -16.84 39.08 -45.56
CA ILE A 157 -16.77 40.36 -46.27
C ILE A 157 -18.17 40.93 -46.45
N PHE A 158 -19.11 40.22 -47.06
CA PHE A 158 -20.38 40.83 -47.46
C PHE A 158 -21.47 40.82 -46.38
N ALA A 159 -21.32 40.08 -45.28
CA ALA A 159 -22.29 40.08 -44.19
C ALA A 159 -21.72 40.69 -42.91
N PHE A 160 -20.61 40.14 -42.41
CA PHE A 160 -20.07 40.55 -41.11
C PHE A 160 -19.38 41.91 -41.13
N LEU A 161 -18.67 42.26 -42.20
CA LEU A 161 -17.95 43.54 -42.27
C LEU A 161 -18.92 44.75 -42.33
N PRO A 162 -19.96 44.78 -43.19
CA PRO A 162 -20.98 45.83 -43.16
C PRO A 162 -21.74 45.90 -41.83
N TRP A 163 -22.08 44.74 -41.26
CA TRP A 163 -22.79 44.66 -39.99
C TRP A 163 -21.94 45.19 -38.82
N GLY A 164 -20.64 44.84 -38.78
CA GLY A 164 -19.69 45.36 -37.81
C GLY A 164 -19.46 46.87 -37.97
N ALA A 165 -19.30 47.34 -39.21
CA ALA A 165 -19.14 48.77 -39.51
C ALA A 165 -20.37 49.60 -39.07
N PHE A 166 -21.58 49.06 -39.22
CA PHE A 166 -22.81 49.71 -38.76
C PHE A 166 -22.86 49.89 -37.25
N PHE A 167 -22.36 48.93 -36.47
CA PHE A 167 -22.40 48.99 -35.01
C PHE A 167 -21.51 50.11 -34.43
N LEU A 168 -20.48 50.50 -35.17
CA LEU A 168 -19.55 51.59 -34.84
C LEU A 168 -20.16 53.00 -35.05
N ILE A 169 -21.32 53.11 -35.72
CA ILE A 169 -21.98 54.40 -35.97
C ILE A 169 -22.90 54.76 -34.79
N PRO A 170 -22.72 55.94 -34.14
CA PRO A 170 -23.51 56.32 -32.95
C PRO A 170 -25.00 56.56 -33.23
N LYS A 171 -25.36 57.04 -34.43
CA LYS A 171 -26.75 57.30 -34.85
C LYS A 171 -27.20 56.18 -35.79
N ARG A 172 -27.68 55.07 -35.24
CA ARG A 172 -28.03 53.83 -35.94
C ARG A 172 -29.34 53.94 -36.75
N ARG A 173 -29.33 54.73 -37.82
CA ARG A 173 -30.44 54.78 -38.80
C ARG A 173 -30.26 53.69 -39.85
N TRP A 174 -31.34 52.99 -40.18
CA TRP A 174 -31.36 51.91 -41.18
C TRP A 174 -30.81 52.33 -42.56
N ILE A 175 -30.95 53.60 -42.94
CA ILE A 175 -30.40 54.17 -44.18
C ILE A 175 -28.87 54.07 -44.22
N TYR A 176 -28.18 54.21 -43.09
CA TYR A 176 -26.72 54.05 -43.04
C TYR A 176 -26.30 52.60 -43.31
N LEU A 177 -27.08 51.62 -42.84
CA LEU A 177 -26.84 50.21 -43.13
C LEU A 177 -26.90 49.98 -44.65
N VAL A 178 -27.94 50.46 -45.31
CA VAL A 178 -28.11 50.34 -46.77
C VAL A 178 -26.93 50.98 -47.51
N GLY A 179 -26.50 52.18 -47.09
CA GLY A 179 -25.34 52.86 -47.67
C GLY A 179 -24.03 52.09 -47.49
N ILE A 180 -23.80 51.49 -46.32
CA ILE A 180 -22.59 50.69 -46.04
C ILE A 180 -22.57 49.44 -46.92
N TYR A 181 -23.67 48.69 -47.02
CA TYR A 181 -23.74 47.51 -47.88
C TYR A 181 -23.53 47.87 -49.36
N LEU A 182 -24.11 48.99 -49.81
CA LEU A 182 -23.95 49.45 -51.19
C LEU A 182 -22.49 49.84 -51.48
N LEU A 183 -21.84 50.52 -50.56
CA LEU A 183 -20.43 50.89 -50.66
C LEU A 183 -19.50 49.66 -50.59
N ASP A 184 -19.81 48.70 -49.71
CA ASP A 184 -19.10 47.42 -49.59
C ASP A 184 -19.17 46.59 -50.89
N ILE A 185 -20.36 46.46 -51.48
CA ILE A 185 -20.56 45.78 -52.77
C ILE A 185 -19.80 46.47 -53.90
N ILE A 186 -19.82 47.81 -53.96
CA ILE A 186 -19.08 48.53 -55.00
C ILE A 186 -17.57 48.35 -54.85
N ILE A 187 -17.05 48.45 -53.62
CA ILE A 187 -15.61 48.35 -53.37
C ILE A 187 -15.15 46.90 -53.52
N PHE A 188 -15.64 45.97 -52.70
CA PHE A 188 -15.17 44.59 -52.70
C PHE A 188 -15.68 43.80 -53.90
N GLY A 189 -16.94 43.99 -54.29
CA GLY A 189 -17.49 43.38 -55.51
C GLY A 189 -16.82 43.93 -56.77
N GLY A 190 -16.56 45.24 -56.84
CA GLY A 190 -15.82 45.85 -57.94
C GLY A 190 -14.38 45.33 -58.05
N VAL A 191 -13.65 45.25 -56.93
CA VAL A 191 -12.31 44.65 -56.88
C VAL A 191 -12.33 43.18 -57.27
N TYR A 192 -13.32 42.41 -56.80
CA TYR A 192 -13.47 40.99 -57.15
C TYR A 192 -13.67 40.80 -58.65
N VAL A 193 -14.59 41.57 -59.27
CA VAL A 193 -14.84 41.53 -60.71
C VAL A 193 -13.62 41.98 -61.51
N ALA A 194 -12.89 43.00 -61.05
CA ALA A 194 -11.66 43.44 -61.70
C ALA A 194 -10.60 42.33 -61.73
N ILE A 195 -10.39 41.63 -60.60
CA ILE A 195 -9.45 40.50 -60.51
C ILE A 195 -9.92 39.33 -61.39
N MET A 196 -11.22 39.02 -61.42
CA MET A 196 -11.78 37.99 -62.28
C MET A 196 -11.63 38.31 -63.78
N ASN A 197 -11.81 39.57 -64.17
CA ASN A 197 -11.62 40.01 -65.55
C ASN A 197 -10.14 39.90 -65.97
N VAL A 198 -9.22 40.32 -65.11
CA VAL A 198 -7.77 40.14 -65.34
C VAL A 198 -7.43 38.65 -65.41
N SER A 199 -8.01 37.82 -64.54
CA SER A 199 -7.85 36.37 -64.56
C SER A 199 -8.33 35.74 -65.86
N GLY A 200 -9.39 36.28 -66.49
CA GLY A 200 -9.89 35.82 -67.79
C GLY A 200 -8.92 36.08 -68.94
N ARG A 201 -8.12 37.15 -68.86
CA ARG A 201 -7.08 37.46 -69.87
C ARG A 201 -5.90 36.48 -69.82
N TYR A 202 -5.66 35.89 -68.65
CA TYR A 202 -4.61 34.89 -68.42
C TYR A 202 -5.20 33.50 -68.16
N ALA A 203 -6.29 33.15 -68.87
CA ALA A 203 -7.04 31.92 -68.63
C ALA A 203 -6.16 30.65 -68.71
N ASP A 204 -5.23 30.59 -69.66
CA ASP A 204 -4.31 29.45 -69.81
C ASP A 204 -3.32 29.33 -68.64
N THR A 205 -2.74 30.45 -68.21
CA THR A 205 -1.85 30.53 -67.03
C THR A 205 -2.58 30.08 -65.76
N VAL A 206 -3.84 30.53 -65.61
CA VAL A 206 -4.69 30.19 -64.46
C VAL A 206 -5.06 28.70 -64.47
N ARG A 207 -5.42 28.14 -65.63
CA ARG A 207 -5.71 26.71 -65.77
C ARG A 207 -4.49 25.85 -65.45
N GLN A 208 -3.33 26.16 -66.03
CA GLN A 208 -2.09 25.42 -65.75
C GLN A 208 -1.69 25.53 -64.27
N GLY A 209 -1.82 26.72 -63.67
CA GLY A 209 -1.51 26.89 -62.27
C GLY A 209 -2.48 26.17 -61.33
N ARG A 210 -3.76 26.05 -61.72
CA ARG A 210 -4.74 25.21 -61.03
C ARG A 210 -4.34 23.74 -61.06
N ASP A 211 -3.96 23.22 -62.22
CA ASP A 211 -3.54 21.82 -62.36
C ASP A 211 -2.31 21.53 -61.50
N ILE A 212 -1.35 22.44 -61.45
CA ILE A 212 -0.17 22.35 -60.57
C ILE A 212 -0.58 22.31 -59.09
N LEU A 213 -1.49 23.18 -58.65
CA LEU A 213 -1.95 23.20 -57.26
C LEU A 213 -2.74 21.94 -56.88
N ASN A 214 -3.53 21.41 -57.80
CA ASN A 214 -4.22 20.13 -57.62
C ASN A 214 -3.22 18.98 -57.46
N ARG A 215 -2.15 18.94 -58.28
CA ARG A 215 -1.06 17.98 -58.12
C ARG A 215 -0.33 18.13 -56.77
N ILE A 216 -0.04 19.36 -56.34
CA ILE A 216 0.54 19.63 -55.01
C ILE A 216 -0.38 19.10 -53.89
N LYS A 217 -1.70 19.32 -54.00
CA LYS A 217 -2.70 18.84 -53.02
C LYS A 217 -2.73 17.31 -52.97
N THR A 218 -2.68 16.64 -54.12
CA THR A 218 -2.60 15.18 -54.22
C THR A 218 -1.32 14.65 -53.59
N ASN A 219 -0.15 15.23 -53.90
CA ASN A 219 1.12 14.82 -53.31
C ASN A 219 1.16 15.01 -51.79
N ARG A 220 0.58 16.10 -51.26
CA ARG A 220 0.42 16.27 -49.81
C ARG A 220 -0.47 15.21 -49.18
N LYS A 221 -1.55 14.80 -49.85
CA LYS A 221 -2.41 13.69 -49.38
C LYS A 221 -1.64 12.36 -49.37
N ILE A 222 -0.86 12.09 -50.41
CA ILE A 222 -0.02 10.89 -50.49
C ILE A 222 1.01 10.88 -49.36
N ILE A 223 1.70 12.00 -49.10
CA ILE A 223 2.64 12.13 -47.98
C ILE A 223 1.94 11.81 -46.65
N LYS A 224 0.76 12.38 -46.39
CA LYS A 224 0.00 12.09 -45.15
C LYS A 224 -0.38 10.62 -45.03
N LYS A 225 -0.82 9.99 -46.13
CA LYS A 225 -1.15 8.56 -46.15
C LYS A 225 0.08 7.70 -45.87
N LEU A 226 1.22 8.04 -46.47
CA LEU A 226 2.48 7.32 -46.28
C LEU A 226 3.01 7.48 -44.85
N GLU A 227 2.99 8.70 -44.31
CA GLU A 227 3.32 8.97 -42.91
C GLU A 227 2.45 8.15 -41.94
N HIS A 228 1.15 8.07 -42.20
CA HIS A 228 0.24 7.28 -41.40
C HIS A 228 0.52 5.77 -41.53
N SER A 229 0.75 5.29 -42.75
CA SER A 229 1.06 3.88 -43.03
C SER A 229 2.35 3.45 -42.34
N ILE A 230 3.42 4.26 -42.40
CA ILE A 230 4.71 3.95 -41.79
C ILE A 230 4.61 3.95 -40.25
N ARG A 231 3.83 4.86 -39.67
CA ARG A 231 3.64 4.92 -38.21
C ARG A 231 2.86 3.72 -37.66
N ASN A 232 1.93 3.20 -38.44
CA ASN A 232 1.11 2.05 -38.07
C ASN A 232 1.70 0.73 -38.59
N ASP A 233 2.85 0.79 -39.25
CA ASP A 233 3.52 -0.40 -39.77
C ASP A 233 3.95 -1.28 -38.60
N SER A 234 3.60 -2.56 -38.67
CA SER A 234 3.95 -3.55 -37.65
C SER A 234 5.32 -4.17 -37.92
N ASP A 235 5.84 -4.05 -39.15
CA ASP A 235 7.17 -4.56 -39.49
C ASP A 235 8.27 -3.58 -39.04
N GLU A 236 9.02 -4.00 -38.03
CA GLU A 236 10.15 -3.28 -37.45
C GLU A 236 11.51 -3.83 -37.90
N ALA A 237 11.54 -4.88 -38.74
CA ALA A 237 12.78 -5.56 -39.13
C ALA A 237 13.78 -4.61 -39.82
N VAL A 238 13.27 -3.60 -40.52
CA VAL A 238 14.05 -2.58 -41.23
C VAL A 238 14.87 -1.69 -40.29
N TYR A 239 14.53 -1.63 -39.00
CA TYR A 239 15.17 -0.72 -38.04
C TYR A 239 16.31 -1.35 -37.24
N ASN A 240 16.73 -2.58 -37.56
CA ASN A 240 17.83 -3.29 -36.89
C ASN A 240 17.69 -3.33 -35.34
N LEU A 241 16.47 -3.50 -34.83
CA LEU A 241 16.20 -3.51 -33.38
C LEU A 241 16.57 -4.82 -32.68
N LYS A 242 16.97 -5.84 -33.44
CA LYS A 242 17.24 -7.19 -32.94
C LYS A 242 18.26 -7.23 -31.80
N SER A 243 19.32 -6.44 -31.86
CA SER A 243 20.30 -6.39 -30.76
C SER A 243 19.70 -5.90 -29.45
N PHE A 244 18.74 -4.96 -29.51
CA PHE A 244 18.03 -4.52 -28.31
C PHE A 244 17.06 -5.60 -27.81
N ASP A 245 16.41 -6.31 -28.73
CA ASP A 245 15.53 -7.43 -28.37
C ASP A 245 16.31 -8.56 -27.68
N ASP A 246 17.48 -8.92 -28.20
CA ASP A 246 18.38 -9.92 -27.62
C ASP A 246 18.86 -9.48 -26.21
N ASP A 247 19.27 -8.21 -26.05
CA ASP A 247 19.66 -7.64 -24.75
C ASP A 247 18.51 -7.66 -23.74
N ILE A 248 17.29 -7.29 -24.17
CA ILE A 248 16.09 -7.30 -23.32
C ILE A 248 15.74 -8.73 -22.92
N ALA A 249 15.79 -9.68 -23.85
CA ALA A 249 15.52 -11.09 -23.57
C ALA A 249 16.53 -11.66 -22.57
N ASN A 250 17.81 -11.32 -22.71
CA ASN A 250 18.85 -11.72 -21.75
C ASN A 250 18.58 -11.13 -20.35
N LEU A 251 18.24 -9.84 -20.25
CA LEU A 251 17.89 -9.22 -18.96
C LEU A 251 16.60 -9.81 -18.35
N GLN A 252 15.61 -10.16 -19.17
CA GLN A 252 14.40 -10.86 -18.72
C GLN A 252 14.71 -12.24 -18.17
N GLN A 253 15.59 -13.00 -18.85
CA GLN A 253 16.04 -14.29 -18.36
C GLN A 253 16.78 -14.15 -17.03
N GLN A 254 17.76 -13.24 -16.95
CA GLN A 254 18.48 -12.95 -15.70
C GLN A 254 17.53 -12.58 -14.55
N ARG A 255 16.52 -11.75 -14.80
CA ARG A 255 15.48 -11.42 -13.81
C ARG A 255 14.73 -12.67 -13.35
N SER A 256 14.32 -13.53 -14.29
CA SER A 256 13.63 -14.78 -13.97
C SER A 256 14.50 -15.72 -13.13
N ASP A 257 15.78 -15.84 -13.47
CA ASP A 257 16.73 -16.67 -12.75
C ASP A 257 16.93 -16.19 -11.30
N ILE A 258 17.05 -14.87 -11.09
CA ILE A 258 17.17 -14.29 -9.74
C ILE A 258 15.88 -14.52 -8.92
N ILE A 259 14.71 -14.38 -9.54
CA ILE A 259 13.42 -14.66 -8.86
C ILE A 259 13.36 -16.14 -8.45
N SER A 260 13.76 -17.05 -9.34
CA SER A 260 13.80 -18.49 -9.04
C SER A 260 14.77 -18.80 -7.90
N GLN A 261 15.96 -18.19 -7.90
CA GLN A 261 16.93 -18.33 -6.82
C GLN A 261 16.39 -17.78 -5.50
N LYS A 262 15.73 -16.61 -5.51
CA LYS A 262 15.07 -16.04 -4.32
C LYS A 262 14.04 -17.02 -3.73
N GLN A 263 13.18 -17.58 -4.58
CA GLN A 263 12.16 -18.53 -4.14
C GLN A 263 12.77 -19.82 -3.60
N SER A 264 13.81 -20.34 -4.25
CA SER A 264 14.55 -21.51 -3.76
C SER A 264 15.20 -21.23 -2.41
N ALA A 265 15.78 -20.04 -2.21
CA ALA A 265 16.40 -19.64 -0.95
C ALA A 265 15.35 -19.52 0.17
N GLN A 266 14.19 -18.91 -0.10
CA GLN A 266 13.06 -18.84 0.83
C GLN A 266 12.57 -20.23 1.23
N ASN A 267 12.36 -21.12 0.26
CA ASN A 267 11.92 -22.49 0.54
C ASN A 267 12.93 -23.25 1.43
N ASN A 268 14.23 -23.11 1.16
CA ASN A 268 15.27 -23.70 1.99
C ASN A 268 15.30 -23.11 3.40
N PHE A 269 15.10 -21.79 3.52
CA PHE A 269 15.00 -21.11 4.80
C PHE A 269 13.80 -21.63 5.61
N ASP A 270 12.62 -21.69 4.99
CA ASP A 270 11.39 -22.10 5.64
C ASP A 270 11.37 -23.57 6.06
N THR A 271 12.02 -24.45 5.29
CA THR A 271 12.00 -25.90 5.50
C THR A 271 13.12 -26.39 6.42
N VAL A 272 14.34 -25.87 6.23
CA VAL A 272 15.54 -26.38 6.91
C VAL A 272 16.04 -25.38 7.94
N THR A 273 16.30 -24.15 7.51
CA THR A 273 17.01 -23.17 8.36
C THR A 273 16.15 -22.70 9.54
N ARG A 274 14.83 -22.58 9.35
CA ARG A 274 13.88 -22.23 10.41
C ARG A 274 13.99 -23.18 11.60
N ASN A 275 13.95 -24.49 11.35
CA ASN A 275 14.00 -25.50 12.41
C ASN A 275 15.35 -25.47 13.13
N ILE A 276 16.45 -25.30 12.39
CA ILE A 276 17.78 -25.17 12.99
C ILE A 276 17.86 -23.95 13.92
N ILE A 277 17.32 -22.80 13.51
CA ILE A 277 17.31 -21.59 14.34
C ILE A 277 16.47 -21.79 15.61
N ILE A 278 15.30 -22.43 15.48
CA ILE A 278 14.44 -22.76 16.62
C ILE A 278 15.21 -23.66 17.59
N ASP A 279 15.76 -24.77 17.11
CA ASP A 279 16.50 -25.74 17.91
C ASP A 279 17.72 -25.11 18.59
N GLU A 280 18.46 -24.23 17.90
CA GLU A 280 19.62 -23.54 18.45
C GLU A 280 19.22 -22.58 19.59
N ILE A 281 18.13 -21.81 19.42
CA ILE A 281 17.63 -20.90 20.45
C ILE A 281 17.08 -21.69 21.63
N GLU A 282 16.29 -22.74 21.39
CA GLU A 282 15.74 -23.59 22.45
C GLU A 282 16.86 -24.28 23.23
N THR A 283 17.83 -24.87 22.54
CA THR A 283 18.98 -25.55 23.17
C THR A 283 19.81 -24.60 24.03
N ALA A 284 20.05 -23.37 23.56
CA ALA A 284 20.79 -22.37 24.31
C ALA A 284 20.08 -21.91 25.60
N ASN A 285 18.74 -21.92 25.60
CA ASN A 285 17.94 -21.49 26.76
C ASN A 285 17.43 -22.64 27.63
N LYS A 286 17.63 -23.89 27.19
CA LYS A 286 17.19 -25.10 27.89
C LYS A 286 17.67 -25.18 29.35
N PRO A 287 18.93 -24.88 29.71
CA PRO A 287 19.37 -24.97 31.11
C PRO A 287 18.56 -24.07 32.05
N LYS A 288 18.25 -22.84 31.60
CA LYS A 288 17.46 -21.88 32.37
C LYS A 288 15.97 -22.23 32.39
N MET A 289 15.47 -22.84 31.31
CA MET A 289 14.11 -23.39 31.28
C MET A 289 13.96 -24.53 32.28
N ASP A 290 14.92 -25.45 32.31
CA ASP A 290 14.94 -26.59 33.22
C ASP A 290 15.08 -26.12 34.69
N GLU A 291 15.89 -25.09 34.96
CA GLU A 291 16.01 -24.47 36.28
C GLU A 291 14.68 -23.87 36.77
N LEU A 292 14.01 -23.07 35.93
CA LEU A 292 12.70 -22.48 36.28
C LEU A 292 11.61 -23.55 36.41
N GLN A 293 11.66 -24.59 35.57
CA GLN A 293 10.74 -25.72 35.64
C GLN A 293 10.92 -26.50 36.94
N GLN A 294 12.17 -26.73 37.35
CA GLN A 294 12.49 -27.38 38.62
C GLN A 294 12.03 -26.53 39.80
N ALA A 295 12.29 -25.21 39.79
CA ALA A 295 11.85 -24.31 40.85
C ALA A 295 10.32 -24.28 41.01
N PHE A 296 9.58 -24.30 39.90
CA PHE A 296 8.13 -24.44 39.92
C PHE A 296 7.68 -25.80 40.48
N THR A 297 8.29 -26.90 40.02
CA THR A 297 7.97 -28.25 40.51
C THR A 297 8.27 -28.40 42.00
N ASP A 298 9.39 -27.87 42.49
CA ASP A 298 9.74 -27.87 43.91
C ASP A 298 8.75 -27.04 44.73
N ALA A 299 8.34 -25.88 44.22
CA ALA A 299 7.35 -25.02 44.88
C ALA A 299 5.97 -25.70 44.96
N THR A 300 5.54 -26.38 43.89
CA THR A 300 4.29 -27.16 43.86
C THR A 300 4.36 -28.37 44.80
N ASN A 301 5.47 -29.11 44.81
CA ASN A 301 5.65 -30.26 45.71
C ASN A 301 5.60 -29.84 47.18
N LEU A 302 6.27 -28.73 47.53
CA LEU A 302 6.26 -28.19 48.89
C LEU A 302 4.86 -27.72 49.30
N LYS A 303 4.13 -27.06 48.40
CA LYS A 303 2.73 -26.70 48.62
C LYS A 303 1.87 -27.94 48.87
N THR A 304 1.96 -28.97 48.03
CA THR A 304 1.18 -30.21 48.20
C THR A 304 1.50 -30.90 49.53
N SER A 305 2.76 -30.89 49.96
CA SER A 305 3.16 -31.40 51.28
C SER A 305 2.52 -30.59 52.42
N LEU A 306 2.56 -29.25 52.34
CA LEU A 306 1.95 -28.37 53.34
C LEU A 306 0.42 -28.50 53.36
N GLU A 307 -0.24 -28.67 52.21
CA GLU A 307 -1.68 -28.96 52.13
C GLU A 307 -2.03 -30.29 52.78
N SER A 308 -1.17 -31.31 52.64
CA SER A 308 -1.39 -32.59 53.31
C SER A 308 -1.24 -32.47 54.83
N GLN A 309 -0.23 -31.73 55.30
CA GLN A 309 -0.02 -31.47 56.74
C GLN A 309 -1.13 -30.62 57.33
N GLU A 310 -1.60 -29.59 56.62
CA GLU A 310 -2.73 -28.75 57.00
C GLU A 310 -4.00 -29.59 57.18
N ARG A 311 -4.31 -30.49 56.23
CA ARG A 311 -5.44 -31.41 56.34
C ARG A 311 -5.30 -32.37 57.52
N GLU A 312 -4.12 -32.92 57.75
CA GLU A 312 -3.89 -33.85 58.87
C GLU A 312 -4.04 -33.15 60.22
N LEU A 313 -3.46 -31.96 60.38
CA LEU A 313 -3.61 -31.13 61.58
C LEU A 313 -5.05 -30.67 61.77
N ALA A 314 -5.76 -30.26 60.72
CA ALA A 314 -7.18 -29.92 60.78
C ALA A 314 -8.03 -31.12 61.26
N LEU A 315 -7.76 -32.32 60.74
CA LEU A 315 -8.44 -33.55 61.16
C LEU A 315 -8.10 -33.93 62.61
N ASN A 316 -6.85 -33.75 63.04
CA ASN A 316 -6.43 -33.97 64.43
C ASN A 316 -7.14 -33.01 65.38
N LEU A 317 -7.11 -31.71 65.05
CA LEU A 317 -7.82 -30.64 65.77
C LEU A 317 -9.31 -30.94 65.93
N SER A 318 -9.96 -31.38 64.84
CA SER A 318 -11.37 -31.75 64.85
C SER A 318 -11.68 -32.99 65.70
N LYS A 319 -10.83 -34.03 65.62
CA LYS A 319 -11.06 -35.30 66.32
C LYS A 319 -10.79 -35.20 67.82
N ASN A 320 -9.72 -34.53 68.23
CA ASN A 320 -9.21 -34.60 69.60
C ASN A 320 -9.60 -33.39 70.46
N TYR A 321 -9.87 -32.23 69.86
CA TYR A 321 -10.05 -30.97 70.60
C TYR A 321 -11.39 -30.29 70.31
N GLU A 322 -11.86 -30.28 69.06
CA GLU A 322 -13.15 -29.64 68.68
C GLU A 322 -14.36 -30.26 69.39
N GLN A 323 -14.31 -31.57 69.68
CA GLN A 323 -15.38 -32.28 70.40
C GLN A 323 -15.56 -31.81 71.84
N TYR A 324 -14.53 -31.22 72.45
CA TYR A 324 -14.53 -30.80 73.86
C TYR A 324 -14.61 -29.29 74.03
N LEU A 325 -13.97 -28.53 73.13
CA LEU A 325 -13.91 -27.07 73.18
C LEU A 325 -15.00 -26.40 72.33
N GLY A 326 -15.52 -27.09 71.31
CA GLY A 326 -16.42 -26.50 70.33
C GLY A 326 -15.70 -25.61 69.32
N LYS A 327 -16.20 -25.58 68.08
CA LYS A 327 -15.56 -24.91 66.94
C LYS A 327 -15.27 -23.41 67.15
N ASN A 328 -16.11 -22.72 67.92
CA ASN A 328 -16.01 -21.27 68.12
C ASN A 328 -14.87 -20.89 69.10
N HIS A 329 -14.47 -21.80 69.99
CA HIS A 329 -13.48 -21.55 71.04
C HIS A 329 -12.11 -22.19 70.71
N MET A 330 -11.91 -22.64 69.47
CA MET A 330 -10.64 -23.15 68.95
C MET A 330 -9.69 -22.02 68.53
N ASN A 331 -9.45 -21.09 69.44
CA ASN A 331 -8.48 -20.01 69.25
C ASN A 331 -7.65 -19.83 70.54
N ALA A 332 -6.44 -19.28 70.40
CA ALA A 332 -5.51 -19.18 71.52
C ALA A 332 -6.03 -18.27 72.66
N GLU A 333 -6.82 -17.25 72.33
CA GLU A 333 -7.38 -16.30 73.30
C GLU A 333 -8.48 -16.91 74.18
N ASP A 334 -9.38 -17.71 73.59
CA ASP A 334 -10.48 -18.34 74.32
C ASP A 334 -10.00 -19.56 75.11
N ILE A 335 -8.96 -20.26 74.63
CA ILE A 335 -8.29 -21.32 75.42
C ILE A 335 -7.62 -20.74 76.67
N ASP A 336 -6.99 -19.56 76.58
CA ASP A 336 -6.40 -18.90 77.74
C ASP A 336 -7.48 -18.46 78.75
N LYS A 337 -8.63 -17.96 78.28
CA LYS A 337 -9.77 -17.62 79.15
C LYS A 337 -10.39 -18.86 79.82
N ILE A 338 -10.54 -19.97 79.08
CA ILE A 338 -11.03 -21.25 79.63
C ILE A 338 -10.05 -21.77 80.70
N LYS A 339 -8.75 -21.62 80.47
CA LYS A 339 -7.70 -21.97 81.44
C LYS A 339 -7.78 -21.09 82.70
N GLU A 340 -8.00 -19.80 82.57
CA GLU A 340 -8.19 -18.85 83.67
C GLU A 340 -9.45 -19.17 84.52
N ILE A 341 -10.55 -19.57 83.88
CA ILE A 341 -11.80 -20.02 84.55
C ILE A 341 -11.59 -21.32 85.35
N LEU A 342 -10.69 -22.20 84.89
CA LEU A 342 -10.31 -23.42 85.60
C LEU A 342 -9.33 -23.15 86.76
N GLU A 343 -8.43 -22.16 86.63
CA GLU A 343 -7.47 -21.76 87.67
C GLU A 343 -8.12 -20.99 88.83
N THR A 344 -9.16 -20.20 88.55
CA THR A 344 -9.94 -19.46 89.56
C THR A 344 -10.89 -20.36 90.39
N GLY A 345 -10.88 -21.68 90.15
CA GLY A 345 -11.59 -22.68 90.97
C GLY A 345 -13.09 -22.79 90.71
N GLY A 346 -13.58 -22.21 89.60
CA GLY A 346 -15.02 -22.11 89.32
C GLY A 346 -15.66 -23.36 88.72
N THR A 347 -14.90 -24.33 88.18
CA THR A 347 -15.39 -25.58 87.56
C THR A 347 -14.31 -26.66 87.58
N THR A 348 -14.66 -27.95 87.54
CA THR A 348 -13.71 -29.08 87.50
C THR A 348 -13.61 -29.76 86.12
N SER A 349 -14.43 -29.34 85.15
CA SER A 349 -14.53 -29.98 83.83
C SER A 349 -14.48 -28.94 82.71
N ILE A 350 -13.75 -29.26 81.64
CA ILE A 350 -13.50 -28.37 80.49
C ILE A 350 -14.80 -27.95 79.78
N ILE A 351 -15.76 -28.87 79.66
CA ILE A 351 -17.06 -28.59 79.02
C ILE A 351 -17.85 -27.55 79.83
N ASP A 352 -17.75 -27.58 81.16
CA ASP A 352 -18.45 -26.66 82.06
C ASP A 352 -17.83 -25.25 82.01
N ALA A 353 -16.50 -25.19 81.89
CA ALA A 353 -15.76 -23.94 81.67
C ALA A 353 -16.08 -23.30 80.31
N VAL A 354 -16.21 -24.10 79.24
CA VAL A 354 -16.65 -23.65 77.91
C VAL A 354 -18.08 -23.10 77.95
N THR A 355 -19.00 -23.75 78.65
CA THR A 355 -20.38 -23.26 78.79
C THR A 355 -20.48 -21.97 79.61
N LYS A 356 -19.60 -21.76 80.61
CA LYS A 356 -19.49 -20.49 81.34
C LYS A 356 -18.92 -19.36 80.49
N LEU A 357 -18.01 -19.69 79.57
CA LEU A 357 -17.48 -18.72 78.60
C LEU A 357 -18.58 -18.29 77.59
N ASP A 358 -19.40 -19.24 77.12
CA ASP A 358 -20.54 -18.95 76.23
C ASP A 358 -21.68 -18.17 76.93
N HIS A 359 -21.87 -18.40 78.23
CA HIS A 359 -22.90 -17.77 79.06
C HIS A 359 -22.31 -17.27 80.40
N PRO A 360 -21.71 -16.06 80.45
CA PRO A 360 -21.22 -15.51 81.70
C PRO A 360 -22.41 -15.29 82.65
N GLU A 361 -22.43 -16.02 83.78
CA GLU A 361 -23.42 -15.78 84.82
C GLU A 361 -23.32 -14.33 85.28
N LYS A 362 -24.46 -13.62 85.29
CA LYS A 362 -24.57 -12.29 85.88
C LYS A 362 -24.36 -12.45 87.38
N GLU A 363 -23.23 -11.98 87.90
CA GLU A 363 -23.06 -11.79 89.34
C GLU A 363 -24.11 -10.78 89.83
N GLU A 364 -24.93 -11.18 90.81
CA GLU A 364 -25.85 -10.33 91.57
C GLU A 364 -25.12 -9.37 92.52
#